data_AF-A0A3P7KWE5-F1
#
_entry.id   AF-A0A3P7KWE5-F1
#
_cell.length_a   1.000
_cell.length_b   1.000
_cell.length_c   1.000
_cell.angle_alpha   90.00
_cell.angle_beta   90.00
_cell.angle_gamma   90.00
#
_symmetry.space_group_name_H-M   'P 1'
#
loop_
_entity.id
_entity.type
_entity.pdbx_description
1 polymer ?
#
loop_
_entity_poly.entity_id
_entity_poly.type
_entity_poly.pdbx_seq_one_letter_code
_entity_poly.pdbx_strand_id
1 'polypeptide(L)'
;MLQRIHTNFPQNAVRVLNQPNMYVALWLHKDKPVMGQAWNDSGVVQGRGQPMGCAQITGISKEEIANTKVCNKCAFAADHKVYKGKDIEGGTIQLLIYKGNHVTNNFFYEWLPLPKWKVERNGKREQVLYGMVAPIFWKEKAVLGNYSIAEHKATFAIADKYHEVNDTTTLNKMLVLIRNTNGGAAGCSCEKCAVSIGANGEHASIKTLMVNDWGDFCCGNPWPADKPIMRALNRPMNTPRGPQDHYVALWYRHGKPLMGRAWNDGGKINASFVECVYTLSPAL
;
A
#
# COMPACT_ATOMS: atom_id res chain seq x y z
N MET A 1 -2.88 12.84 -4.77
CA MET A 1 -2.11 13.73 -3.87
C MET A 1 -0.69 13.81 -4.36
N LEU A 2 -0.16 15.01 -4.56
CA LEU A 2 1.24 15.20 -4.96
C LEU A 2 2.18 14.80 -3.80
N GLN A 3 3.21 14.03 -4.11
CA GLN A 3 4.14 13.47 -3.14
C GLN A 3 5.57 13.58 -3.68
N ARG A 4 6.48 14.14 -2.87
CA ARG A 4 7.91 14.11 -3.18
C ARG A 4 8.44 12.69 -2.98
N ILE A 5 9.28 12.20 -3.88
CA ILE A 5 9.94 10.89 -3.71
C ILE A 5 10.92 10.98 -2.53
N HIS A 6 11.18 9.87 -1.86
CA HIS A 6 12.01 9.80 -0.65
C HIS A 6 11.45 10.56 0.55
N THR A 7 10.12 10.61 0.66
CA THR A 7 9.42 11.16 1.83
C THR A 7 8.37 10.18 2.35
N ASN A 8 7.84 10.46 3.55
CA ASN A 8 6.86 9.59 4.21
C ASN A 8 5.63 9.36 3.34
N PHE A 9 5.13 8.13 3.33
CA PHE A 9 3.87 7.82 2.68
C PHE A 9 2.71 8.57 3.34
N PRO A 10 1.80 9.15 2.54
CA PRO A 10 0.61 9.80 3.07
C PRO A 10 -0.38 8.75 3.61
N GLN A 11 -1.19 9.16 4.57
CA GLN A 11 -2.28 8.32 5.10
C GLN A 11 -3.34 8.08 4.01
N ASN A 12 -3.96 6.90 4.05
CA ASN A 12 -5.05 6.51 3.15
C ASN A 12 -4.64 6.41 1.68
N ALA A 13 -3.36 6.14 1.40
CA ALA A 13 -2.91 5.77 0.07
C ALA A 13 -3.59 4.46 -0.36
N VAL A 14 -4.08 4.42 -1.60
CA VAL A 14 -4.80 3.24 -2.12
C VAL A 14 -3.82 2.13 -2.45
N ARG A 15 -3.93 1.03 -1.70
CA ARG A 15 -3.16 -0.19 -1.93
C ARG A 15 -3.70 -1.01 -3.09
N VAL A 16 -2.78 -1.77 -3.69
CA VAL A 16 -3.11 -2.81 -4.66
C VAL A 16 -3.67 -4.03 -3.92
N LEU A 17 -4.66 -4.69 -4.52
CA LEU A 17 -5.35 -5.83 -3.92
C LEU A 17 -4.34 -6.89 -3.44
N ASN A 18 -4.43 -7.24 -2.15
CA ASN A 18 -3.60 -8.24 -1.49
C ASN A 18 -2.08 -7.97 -1.57
N GLN A 19 -1.68 -6.71 -1.76
CA GLN A 19 -0.29 -6.30 -1.72
C GLN A 19 -0.05 -5.40 -0.50
N PRO A 20 0.68 -5.88 0.54
CA PRO A 20 0.85 -5.13 1.79
C PRO A 20 1.70 -3.86 1.62
N ASN A 21 2.51 -3.79 0.56
CA ASN A 21 3.45 -2.69 0.33
C ASN A 21 3.47 -2.24 -1.14
N MET A 22 2.31 -2.11 -1.77
CA MET A 22 2.21 -1.62 -3.15
C MET A 22 1.01 -0.68 -3.28
N TYR A 23 1.25 0.50 -3.83
CA TYR A 23 0.30 1.60 -3.88
C TYR A 23 0.16 2.13 -5.31
N VAL A 24 -1.04 2.62 -5.63
CA VAL A 24 -1.34 3.21 -6.94
C VAL A 24 -0.68 4.59 -7.06
N ALA A 25 0.19 4.73 -8.06
CA ALA A 25 0.91 5.95 -8.34
C ALA A 25 0.69 6.42 -9.78
N LEU A 26 0.82 7.74 -9.98
CA LEU A 26 0.75 8.42 -11.27
C LEU A 26 1.95 9.35 -11.40
N TRP A 27 2.54 9.39 -12.59
CA TRP A 27 3.59 10.32 -12.96
C TRP A 27 3.27 10.94 -14.33
N LEU A 28 3.63 12.21 -14.53
CA LEU A 28 3.54 12.87 -15.83
C LEU A 28 4.93 12.81 -16.48
N HIS A 29 5.09 11.97 -17.49
CA HIS A 29 6.31 11.89 -18.29
C HIS A 29 6.10 12.57 -19.63
N LYS A 30 6.86 13.65 -19.91
CA LYS A 30 6.69 14.45 -21.14
C LYS A 30 5.22 14.84 -21.36
N ASP A 31 4.59 15.33 -20.28
CA ASP A 31 3.17 15.71 -20.19
C ASP A 31 2.15 14.58 -20.43
N LYS A 32 2.61 13.33 -20.54
CA LYS A 32 1.75 12.15 -20.68
C LYS A 32 1.57 11.43 -19.34
N PRO A 33 0.34 11.06 -18.96
CA PRO A 33 0.11 10.31 -17.75
C PRO A 33 0.61 8.87 -17.87
N VAL A 34 1.37 8.44 -16.87
CA VAL A 34 1.88 7.07 -16.73
C VAL A 34 1.49 6.57 -15.35
N MET A 35 0.64 5.56 -15.31
CA MET A 35 0.32 4.85 -14.09
C MET A 35 1.47 3.92 -13.71
N GLY A 36 1.65 3.69 -12.42
CA GLY A 36 2.70 2.79 -11.93
C GLY A 36 2.49 2.49 -10.46
N GLN A 37 3.58 2.06 -9.84
CA GLN A 37 3.54 1.63 -8.45
C GLN A 37 4.49 2.43 -7.58
N ALA A 38 4.06 2.67 -6.35
CA ALA A 38 4.93 3.13 -5.27
C ALA A 38 4.92 2.10 -4.14
N TRP A 39 5.99 2.06 -3.35
CA TRP A 39 6.11 1.21 -2.17
C TRP A 39 6.98 1.87 -1.12
N ASN A 40 6.74 1.51 0.14
CA ASN A 40 7.55 1.96 1.26
C ASN A 40 8.86 1.17 1.26
N ASP A 41 9.98 1.89 1.25
CA ASP A 41 11.29 1.31 1.47
C ASP A 41 12.14 2.28 2.28
N SER A 42 12.28 2.01 3.58
CA SER A 42 12.96 2.91 4.51
C SER A 42 14.46 2.63 4.49
N GLY A 43 15.18 3.38 3.66
CA GLY A 43 16.63 3.27 3.50
C GLY A 43 17.37 4.53 3.94
N VAL A 44 18.38 4.32 4.78
CA VAL A 44 19.40 5.25 5.33
C VAL A 44 19.06 5.89 6.68
N VAL A 45 19.79 5.42 7.72
CA VAL A 45 20.09 6.14 8.96
C VAL A 45 21.24 7.10 8.65
N GLN A 46 21.08 8.41 8.88
CA GLN A 46 22.21 9.34 8.91
C GLN A 46 22.61 9.58 10.38
N GLY A 47 23.69 8.95 10.84
CA GLY A 47 24.25 9.18 12.18
C GLY A 47 25.46 8.28 12.47
N ARG A 48 26.59 8.87 12.89
CA ARG A 48 27.88 8.20 13.15
C ARG A 48 27.81 7.32 14.40
N GLY A 49 28.29 6.08 14.34
CA GLY A 49 28.55 5.23 15.52
C GLY A 49 29.28 3.94 15.14
N GLN A 50 30.42 3.68 15.79
CA GLN A 50 31.36 2.57 15.57
C GLN A 50 30.78 1.18 15.93
N PRO A 51 31.39 0.07 15.44
CA PRO A 51 30.87 -1.28 15.65
C PRO A 51 31.33 -1.86 17.00
N MET A 52 30.44 -2.56 17.72
CA MET A 52 30.85 -3.50 18.75
C MET A 52 30.02 -4.80 18.69
N GLY A 53 30.74 -5.92 18.58
CA GLY A 53 30.57 -7.15 19.37
C GLY A 53 29.23 -7.89 19.36
N CYS A 54 29.26 -9.09 18.76
CA CYS A 54 28.41 -10.27 18.93
C CYS A 54 27.26 -10.22 19.97
N ALA A 55 26.06 -10.61 19.51
CA ALA A 55 24.78 -10.70 20.22
C ALA A 55 24.07 -9.37 20.55
N GLN A 56 23.52 -8.70 19.53
CA GLN A 56 22.52 -7.65 19.74
C GLN A 56 21.31 -7.85 18.84
N ILE A 57 20.17 -8.14 19.48
CA ILE A 57 18.86 -7.68 19.01
C ILE A 57 18.97 -6.15 18.95
N THR A 58 19.31 -5.58 17.80
CA THR A 58 19.29 -4.14 17.61
C THR A 58 17.82 -3.75 17.41
N GLY A 59 17.15 -3.43 18.51
CA GLY A 59 15.85 -2.79 18.44
C GLY A 59 16.04 -1.42 17.80
N ILE A 60 15.40 -1.17 16.66
CA ILE A 60 15.43 0.15 16.02
C ILE A 60 14.61 1.08 16.92
N SER A 61 15.30 2.05 17.52
CA SER A 61 14.74 2.99 18.50
C SER A 61 13.82 4.01 17.83
N LYS A 62 12.97 4.69 18.61
CA LYS A 62 12.11 5.80 18.14
C LYS A 62 12.92 6.87 17.39
N GLU A 63 14.11 7.18 17.89
CA GLU A 63 15.04 8.15 17.28
C GLU A 63 15.63 7.62 15.98
N GLU A 64 16.01 6.34 15.89
CA GLU A 64 16.46 5.75 14.63
C GLU A 64 15.33 5.60 13.61
N ILE A 65 14.09 5.31 14.02
CA ILE A 65 12.91 5.30 13.13
C ILE A 65 12.59 6.73 12.66
N ALA A 66 12.70 7.73 13.53
CA ALA A 66 12.51 9.13 13.18
C ALA A 66 13.64 9.69 12.28
N ASN A 67 14.88 9.20 12.47
CA ASN A 67 16.06 9.60 11.70
C ASN A 67 16.26 8.76 10.42
N THR A 68 15.63 7.59 10.31
CA THR A 68 15.55 6.84 9.06
C THR A 68 14.49 7.51 8.21
N LYS A 69 14.89 8.11 7.08
CA LYS A 69 13.89 8.60 6.12
C LYS A 69 13.08 7.41 5.60
N VAL A 70 11.83 7.29 6.04
CA VAL A 70 10.84 6.45 5.39
C VAL A 70 10.65 7.02 4.00
N CYS A 71 11.22 6.36 3.01
CA CYS A 71 11.25 6.85 1.65
C CYS A 71 10.23 6.07 0.83
N ASN A 72 9.27 6.77 0.24
CA ASN A 72 8.57 6.20 -0.88
C ASN A 72 9.53 5.96 -2.05
N LYS A 73 9.54 4.73 -2.55
CA LYS A 73 10.12 4.37 -3.85
C LYS A 73 9.00 4.19 -4.86
N CYS A 74 9.36 4.26 -6.14
CA CYS A 74 8.42 4.12 -7.24
C CYS A 74 9.07 3.48 -8.46
N ALA A 75 8.23 2.92 -9.33
CA ALA A 75 8.63 2.41 -10.64
C ALA A 75 7.51 2.65 -11.65
N PHE A 76 7.91 3.14 -12.83
CA PHE A 76 7.04 3.39 -13.98
C PHE A 76 7.66 2.80 -15.23
N ALA A 77 6.83 2.36 -16.18
CA ALA A 77 7.27 1.84 -17.46
C ALA A 77 6.72 2.71 -18.59
N ALA A 78 7.62 3.42 -19.27
CA ALA A 78 7.31 4.33 -20.38
C ALA A 78 8.46 4.32 -21.39
N ASP A 79 8.20 4.64 -22.65
CA ASP A 79 9.23 4.76 -23.70
C ASP A 79 10.21 3.58 -23.76
N HIS A 80 9.70 2.35 -23.59
CA HIS A 80 10.50 1.11 -23.52
C HIS A 80 11.58 1.07 -22.43
N LYS A 81 11.42 1.90 -21.39
CA LYS A 81 12.35 2.04 -20.26
C LYS A 81 11.59 1.95 -18.93
N VAL A 82 12.36 1.68 -17.87
CA VAL A 82 11.89 1.77 -16.50
C VAL A 82 12.44 3.04 -15.87
N TYR A 83 11.56 3.81 -15.23
CA TYR A 83 11.90 5.03 -14.51
C TYR A 83 11.67 4.83 -13.01
N LYS A 84 12.66 5.19 -12.20
CA LYS A 84 12.60 5.10 -10.73
C LYS A 84 13.22 6.34 -10.12
N GLY A 85 12.76 6.75 -8.93
CA GLY A 85 13.48 7.69 -8.06
C GLY A 85 14.10 8.90 -8.78
N LYS A 86 15.42 8.86 -8.97
CA LYS A 86 16.23 9.89 -9.64
C LYS A 86 15.85 10.16 -11.10
N ASP A 87 15.22 9.20 -11.79
CA ASP A 87 14.82 9.33 -13.19
C ASP A 87 13.49 10.10 -13.33
N ILE A 88 12.80 10.37 -12.21
CA ILE A 88 11.52 11.09 -12.21
C ILE A 88 11.79 12.59 -12.20
N GLU A 89 11.50 13.22 -13.34
CA GLU A 89 11.58 14.68 -13.50
C GLU A 89 10.77 15.41 -12.41
N GLY A 90 11.37 16.42 -11.79
CA GLY A 90 10.78 17.15 -10.66
C GLY A 90 10.79 16.40 -9.32
N GLY A 91 11.14 15.11 -9.30
CA GLY A 91 11.23 14.30 -8.08
C GLY A 91 9.90 14.11 -7.35
N THR A 92 8.77 14.26 -8.06
CA THR A 92 7.42 14.15 -7.49
C THR A 92 6.56 13.19 -8.30
N ILE A 93 5.73 12.44 -7.58
CA ILE A 93 4.69 11.58 -8.12
C ILE A 93 3.35 11.96 -7.50
N GLN A 94 2.25 11.45 -8.03
CA GLN A 94 0.96 11.51 -7.38
C GLN A 94 0.58 10.13 -6.84
N LEU A 95 0.15 10.07 -5.58
CA LEU A 95 -0.44 8.87 -4.99
C LEU A 95 -1.97 8.99 -4.99
N LEU A 96 -2.65 7.91 -5.33
CA LEU A 96 -4.10 7.83 -5.21
C LEU A 96 -4.47 7.75 -3.72
N ILE A 97 -5.32 8.66 -3.25
CA ILE A 97 -5.77 8.74 -1.86
C ILE A 97 -7.26 8.43 -1.78
N TYR A 98 -7.67 7.70 -0.76
CA TYR A 98 -9.08 7.45 -0.44
C TYR A 98 -9.36 7.81 1.02
N LYS A 99 -9.64 9.09 1.27
CA LYS A 99 -10.03 9.58 2.59
C LYS A 99 -11.54 9.49 2.75
N GLY A 100 -12.02 8.91 3.85
CA GLY A 100 -13.45 8.70 4.10
C GLY A 100 -13.91 7.29 3.76
N ASN A 101 -15.17 7.13 3.41
CA ASN A 101 -15.79 5.85 3.09
C ASN A 101 -16.87 6.02 1.99
N HIS A 102 -17.54 4.94 1.63
CA HIS A 102 -18.56 4.97 0.57
C HIS A 102 -19.78 5.85 0.93
N VAL A 103 -20.02 6.10 2.22
CA VAL A 103 -21.10 6.98 2.69
C VAL A 103 -20.74 8.45 2.50
N THR A 104 -19.49 8.83 2.79
CA THR A 104 -19.03 10.22 2.62
C THR A 104 -18.69 10.54 1.17
N ASN A 105 -18.18 9.56 0.43
CA ASN A 105 -17.66 9.76 -0.93
C ASN A 105 -18.63 9.31 -2.03
N ASN A 106 -19.72 8.61 -1.68
CA ASN A 106 -20.66 7.97 -2.60
C ASN A 106 -20.04 6.90 -3.52
N PHE A 107 -18.80 6.48 -3.25
CA PHE A 107 -18.15 5.37 -3.94
C PHE A 107 -17.09 4.74 -3.04
N PHE A 108 -16.70 3.51 -3.36
CA PHE A 108 -15.45 2.89 -2.88
C PHE A 108 -14.64 2.34 -4.05
N TYR A 109 -13.34 2.10 -3.84
CA TYR A 109 -12.49 1.49 -4.86
C TYR A 109 -12.61 -0.04 -4.85
N GLU A 110 -12.76 -0.64 -6.03
CA GLU A 110 -12.83 -2.08 -6.23
C GLU A 110 -11.90 -2.48 -7.38
N TRP A 111 -11.19 -3.60 -7.22
CA TRP A 111 -10.39 -4.18 -8.30
C TRP A 111 -11.22 -5.24 -9.03
N LEU A 112 -11.44 -5.03 -10.34
CA LEU A 112 -12.24 -5.93 -11.17
C LEU A 112 -11.41 -6.52 -12.30
N PRO A 113 -11.66 -7.78 -12.71
CA PRO A 113 -11.08 -8.32 -13.94
C PRO A 113 -11.38 -7.41 -15.14
N LEU A 114 -10.37 -7.15 -15.97
CA LEU A 114 -10.52 -6.35 -17.18
C LEU A 114 -11.70 -6.77 -18.09
N PRO A 115 -11.96 -8.07 -18.35
CA PRO A 115 -13.10 -8.46 -19.20
C PRO A 115 -14.45 -8.16 -18.53
N LYS A 116 -14.54 -8.31 -17.21
CA LYS A 116 -15.75 -7.99 -16.45
C LYS A 116 -16.06 -6.49 -16.51
N TRP A 117 -15.04 -5.64 -16.37
CA TRP A 117 -15.18 -4.20 -16.53
C TRP A 117 -15.69 -3.80 -17.94
N LYS A 118 -15.19 -4.44 -18.99
CA LYS A 118 -15.60 -4.13 -20.37
C LYS A 118 -17.09 -4.34 -20.63
N VAL A 119 -17.73 -5.29 -19.92
CA VAL A 119 -19.14 -5.66 -20.10
C VAL A 119 -20.06 -4.91 -19.13
N GLU A 120 -19.64 -4.72 -17.87
CA GLU A 120 -20.50 -4.22 -16.79
C GLU A 120 -20.51 -2.67 -16.68
N ARG A 121 -20.75 -1.97 -17.79
CA ARG A 121 -20.95 -0.50 -17.82
C ARG A 121 -22.39 -0.15 -17.49
N ASN A 122 -22.83 -0.41 -16.26
CA ASN A 122 -24.22 -0.23 -15.83
C ASN A 122 -24.50 1.11 -15.13
N GLY A 123 -23.65 2.13 -15.32
CA GLY A 123 -23.76 3.44 -14.68
C GLY A 123 -23.45 3.47 -13.17
N LYS A 124 -23.26 2.30 -12.55
CA LYS A 124 -22.93 2.18 -11.11
C LYS A 124 -21.45 1.95 -10.84
N ARG A 125 -20.64 1.93 -11.90
CA ARG A 125 -19.20 1.72 -11.85
C ARG A 125 -18.50 2.61 -12.86
N GLU A 126 -17.40 3.19 -12.43
CA GLU A 126 -16.57 4.07 -13.24
C GLU A 126 -15.12 3.59 -13.16
N GLN A 127 -14.42 3.47 -14.30
CA GLN A 127 -13.00 3.13 -14.26
C GLN A 127 -12.20 4.29 -13.68
N VAL A 128 -11.21 3.97 -12.85
CA VAL A 128 -10.24 4.99 -12.41
C VAL A 128 -9.31 5.30 -13.56
N LEU A 129 -9.39 6.54 -14.05
CA LEU A 129 -8.64 6.99 -15.22
C LEU A 129 -7.97 8.34 -14.96
N TYR A 130 -6.89 8.58 -15.69
CA TYR A 130 -6.36 9.91 -15.93
C TYR A 130 -6.09 10.05 -17.43
N GLY A 131 -6.87 10.87 -18.12
CA GLY A 131 -6.89 10.84 -19.59
C GLY A 131 -7.30 9.46 -20.11
N MET A 132 -6.47 8.85 -20.96
CA MET A 132 -6.73 7.55 -21.60
C MET A 132 -5.97 6.38 -20.95
N VAL A 133 -5.44 6.57 -19.74
CA VAL A 133 -4.72 5.52 -19.01
C VAL A 133 -5.41 5.13 -17.71
N ALA A 134 -5.31 3.84 -17.39
CA ALA A 134 -5.83 3.24 -16.17
C ALA A 134 -4.72 2.48 -15.42
N PRO A 135 -4.79 2.38 -14.07
CA PRO A 135 -3.97 1.43 -13.33
C PRO A 135 -4.43 -0.01 -13.65
N ILE A 136 -3.47 -0.89 -13.94
CA ILE A 136 -3.74 -2.31 -14.20
C ILE A 136 -2.81 -3.21 -13.40
N PHE A 137 -3.37 -4.19 -12.72
CA PHE A 137 -2.64 -5.08 -11.82
C PHE A 137 -2.57 -6.51 -12.38
N TRP A 138 -1.35 -7.00 -12.54
CA TRP A 138 -1.08 -8.37 -12.97
C TRP A 138 -0.77 -9.24 -11.76
N LYS A 139 -1.80 -9.93 -11.25
CA LYS A 139 -1.73 -10.75 -10.03
C LYS A 139 -0.58 -11.77 -10.04
N GLU A 140 -0.45 -12.53 -11.12
CA GLU A 140 0.54 -13.62 -11.25
C GLU A 140 1.98 -13.10 -11.13
N LYS A 141 2.23 -11.86 -11.52
CA LYS A 141 3.55 -11.20 -11.46
C LYS A 141 3.69 -10.26 -10.27
N ALA A 142 2.63 -10.07 -9.48
CA ALA A 142 2.56 -9.11 -8.37
C ALA A 142 3.11 -7.73 -8.78
N VAL A 143 2.63 -7.18 -9.90
CA VAL A 143 3.08 -5.89 -10.43
C VAL A 143 1.90 -5.04 -10.89
N LEU A 144 1.94 -3.76 -10.52
CA LEU A 144 1.01 -2.73 -10.98
C LEU A 144 1.68 -1.90 -12.08
N GLY A 145 0.93 -1.64 -13.14
CA GLY A 145 1.41 -0.90 -14.31
C GLY A 145 0.35 0.00 -14.93
N ASN A 146 0.63 0.41 -16.16
CA ASN A 146 -0.17 1.34 -16.93
C ASN A 146 -0.95 0.60 -18.02
N TYR A 147 -2.25 0.84 -18.12
CA TYR A 147 -3.08 0.36 -19.23
C TYR A 147 -3.54 1.52 -20.08
N SER A 148 -3.10 1.55 -21.35
CA SER A 148 -3.61 2.45 -22.37
C SER A 148 -4.91 1.88 -22.94
N ILE A 149 -6.00 2.63 -22.78
CA ILE A 149 -7.30 2.28 -23.36
C ILE A 149 -7.23 2.38 -24.88
N ALA A 150 -6.60 3.44 -25.39
CA ALA A 150 -6.53 3.71 -26.83
C ALA A 150 -5.73 2.62 -27.58
N GLU A 151 -4.63 2.16 -26.99
CA GLU A 151 -3.77 1.15 -27.60
C GLU A 151 -4.13 -0.29 -27.20
N HIS A 152 -5.08 -0.46 -26.26
CA HIS A 152 -5.38 -1.74 -25.63
C HIS A 152 -4.10 -2.47 -25.16
N LYS A 153 -3.28 -1.75 -24.39
CA LYS A 153 -1.91 -2.18 -24.08
C LYS A 153 -1.56 -1.90 -22.64
N ALA A 154 -0.98 -2.87 -21.96
CA ALA A 154 -0.46 -2.73 -20.61
C ALA A 154 1.07 -2.69 -20.60
N THR A 155 1.66 -1.81 -19.79
CA THR A 155 3.10 -1.68 -19.61
C THR A 155 3.48 -1.79 -18.13
N PHE A 156 4.58 -2.49 -17.85
CA PHE A 156 5.02 -2.83 -16.50
C PHE A 156 6.52 -2.66 -16.34
N ALA A 157 6.93 -2.26 -15.13
CA ALA A 157 8.32 -2.27 -14.71
C ALA A 157 8.56 -3.51 -13.84
N ILE A 158 9.18 -4.55 -14.39
CA ILE A 158 9.43 -5.81 -13.68
C ILE A 158 10.94 -6.05 -13.65
N ALA A 159 11.52 -6.13 -12.43
CA ALA A 159 12.96 -6.38 -12.25
C ALA A 159 13.85 -5.48 -13.14
N ASP A 160 13.58 -4.17 -13.16
CA ASP A 160 14.28 -3.16 -13.96
C ASP A 160 14.15 -3.29 -15.48
N LYS A 161 13.25 -4.16 -15.95
CA LYS A 161 12.94 -4.33 -17.37
C LYS A 161 11.56 -3.78 -17.70
N TYR A 162 11.47 -3.16 -18.87
CA TYR A 162 10.21 -2.77 -19.47
C TYR A 162 9.52 -4.03 -20.01
N HIS A 163 8.27 -4.22 -19.63
CA HIS A 163 7.42 -5.28 -20.14
C HIS A 163 6.16 -4.69 -20.73
N GLU A 164 5.73 -5.23 -21.86
CA GLU A 164 4.53 -4.83 -22.57
C GLU A 164 3.65 -6.05 -22.83
N VAL A 165 2.35 -5.86 -22.70
CA VAL A 165 1.34 -6.89 -22.96
C VAL A 165 0.20 -6.23 -23.74
N ASN A 166 -0.05 -6.74 -24.94
CA ASN A 166 -1.15 -6.32 -25.80
C ASN A 166 -2.07 -7.48 -26.20
N ASP A 167 -1.70 -8.73 -25.87
CA ASP A 167 -2.54 -9.88 -26.17
C ASP A 167 -3.73 -9.97 -25.19
N THR A 168 -4.92 -10.21 -25.75
CA THR A 168 -6.18 -10.26 -25.01
C THR A 168 -6.18 -11.36 -23.94
N THR A 169 -5.55 -12.51 -24.23
CA THR A 169 -5.53 -13.66 -23.32
C THR A 169 -4.84 -13.33 -22.00
N THR A 170 -3.69 -12.67 -22.05
CA THR A 170 -2.94 -12.26 -20.87
C THR A 170 -3.60 -11.06 -20.19
N LEU A 171 -4.02 -10.06 -20.95
CA LEU A 171 -4.73 -8.89 -20.41
C LEU A 171 -6.01 -9.26 -19.66
N ASN A 172 -6.74 -10.28 -20.13
CA ASN A 172 -8.00 -10.69 -19.50
C ASN A 172 -7.82 -11.31 -18.09
N LYS A 173 -6.60 -11.71 -17.73
CA LYS A 173 -6.26 -12.20 -16.38
C LYS A 173 -5.94 -11.08 -15.40
N MET A 174 -5.81 -9.85 -15.88
CA MET A 174 -5.41 -8.69 -15.08
C MET A 174 -6.63 -7.96 -14.51
N LEU A 175 -6.39 -7.17 -13.47
CA LEU A 175 -7.41 -6.36 -12.83
C LEU A 175 -7.24 -4.88 -13.16
N VAL A 176 -8.34 -4.15 -13.25
CA VAL A 176 -8.36 -2.68 -13.30
C VAL A 176 -9.04 -2.14 -12.05
N LEU A 177 -8.64 -0.93 -11.66
CA LEU A 177 -9.27 -0.23 -10.55
C LEU A 177 -10.52 0.51 -11.02
N ILE A 178 -11.60 0.39 -10.27
CA ILE A 178 -12.86 1.08 -10.52
C ILE A 178 -13.35 1.79 -9.26
N ARG A 179 -14.18 2.81 -9.43
CA ARG A 179 -15.08 3.36 -8.41
C ARG A 179 -16.41 2.62 -8.52
N ASN A 180 -16.85 2.02 -7.42
CA ASN A 180 -18.16 1.40 -7.31
C ASN A 180 -19.07 2.32 -6.49
N THR A 181 -20.18 2.76 -7.09
CA THR A 181 -21.18 3.65 -6.48
C THR A 181 -22.41 2.89 -5.97
N ASN A 182 -22.43 1.56 -6.12
CA ASN A 182 -23.54 0.71 -5.68
C ASN A 182 -23.34 0.25 -4.23
N GLY A 183 -23.72 1.08 -3.28
CA GLY A 183 -23.72 0.75 -1.85
C GLY A 183 -22.31 0.65 -1.26
N GLY A 184 -22.15 -0.21 -0.26
CA GLY A 184 -20.87 -0.41 0.43
C GLY A 184 -20.06 -1.60 -0.07
N ALA A 185 -18.76 -1.57 0.25
CA ALA A 185 -17.88 -2.70 0.02
C ALA A 185 -18.35 -3.95 0.78
N ALA A 186 -18.01 -5.14 0.27
CA ALA A 186 -18.26 -6.39 0.97
C ALA A 186 -17.65 -6.36 2.38
N GLY A 187 -18.43 -6.73 3.39
CA GLY A 187 -18.01 -6.69 4.79
C GLY A 187 -18.06 -5.29 5.45
N CYS A 188 -18.62 -4.27 4.80
CA CYS A 188 -18.77 -2.95 5.43
C CYS A 188 -19.78 -3.00 6.59
N SER A 189 -19.34 -2.50 7.75
CA SER A 189 -20.12 -2.47 9.00
C SER A 189 -20.76 -1.12 9.32
N CYS A 190 -20.82 -0.18 8.36
CA CYS A 190 -21.46 1.11 8.62
C CYS A 190 -22.98 0.96 8.82
N GLU A 191 -23.61 1.92 9.49
CA GLU A 191 -25.06 1.90 9.78
C GLU A 191 -25.90 1.69 8.52
N LYS A 192 -25.60 2.40 7.41
CA LYS A 192 -26.33 2.24 6.14
C LYS A 192 -26.24 0.81 5.59
N CYS A 193 -25.07 0.17 5.69
CA CYS A 193 -24.88 -1.20 5.20
C CYS A 193 -25.46 -2.24 6.17
N ALA A 194 -25.41 -1.99 7.47
CA ALA A 194 -26.00 -2.87 8.49
C ALA A 194 -27.53 -2.98 8.34
N VAL A 195 -28.21 -1.87 8.01
CA VAL A 195 -29.67 -1.86 7.80
C VAL A 195 -30.08 -2.62 6.53
N SER A 196 -29.29 -2.52 5.45
CA SER A 196 -29.58 -3.27 4.21
C SER A 196 -29.53 -4.80 4.38
N ILE A 197 -28.85 -5.32 5.40
CA ILE A 197 -28.85 -6.76 5.74
C ILE A 197 -30.23 -7.20 6.29
N GLY A 198 -31.00 -6.29 6.89
CA GLY A 198 -32.29 -6.59 7.53
C GLY A 198 -33.53 -6.43 6.65
N ALA A 199 -33.46 -5.71 5.52
CA ALA A 199 -34.65 -5.30 4.76
C ALA A 199 -34.85 -6.05 3.43
N ASN A 200 -33.78 -6.43 2.71
CA ASN A 200 -33.86 -7.14 1.44
C ASN A 200 -32.88 -8.32 1.48
N GLY A 201 -33.41 -9.55 1.51
CA GLY A 201 -32.65 -10.82 1.60
C GLY A 201 -31.69 -11.12 0.42
N GLU A 202 -31.24 -10.11 -0.33
CA GLU A 202 -30.10 -10.24 -1.23
C GLU A 202 -28.82 -10.09 -0.44
N HIS A 203 -28.29 -11.23 -0.01
CA HIS A 203 -27.01 -11.38 0.66
C HIS A 203 -25.92 -10.51 0.01
N ALA A 204 -25.62 -9.35 0.61
CA ALA A 204 -24.29 -8.77 0.49
C ALA A 204 -23.33 -9.89 0.90
N SER A 205 -22.64 -10.46 -0.09
CA SER A 205 -21.81 -11.65 0.07
C SER A 205 -21.06 -11.55 1.40
N ILE A 206 -21.40 -12.43 2.35
CA ILE A 206 -20.60 -12.72 3.54
C ILE A 206 -19.36 -13.50 3.07
N LYS A 207 -18.66 -12.98 2.07
CA LYS A 207 -17.30 -13.41 1.79
C LYS A 207 -16.48 -12.80 2.90
N THR A 208 -16.29 -13.58 3.95
CA THR A 208 -15.29 -13.33 4.99
C THR A 208 -14.02 -12.88 4.28
N LEU A 209 -13.54 -11.68 4.58
CA LEU A 209 -12.25 -11.20 4.10
C LEU A 209 -11.19 -12.15 4.68
N MET A 210 -10.71 -13.10 3.88
CA MET A 210 -9.66 -14.05 4.27
C MET A 210 -8.26 -13.42 4.14
N VAL A 211 -8.16 -12.10 4.30
CA VAL A 211 -6.92 -11.34 4.15
C VAL A 211 -6.76 -10.45 5.37
N ASN A 212 -5.55 -10.40 5.91
CA ASN A 212 -5.22 -9.51 7.02
C ASN A 212 -5.45 -8.05 6.58
N ASP A 213 -6.27 -7.33 7.35
CA ASP A 213 -6.47 -5.90 7.14
C ASP A 213 -5.31 -5.12 7.81
N TRP A 214 -4.65 -4.28 7.02
CA TRP A 214 -3.51 -3.49 7.48
C TRP A 214 -3.90 -2.02 7.43
N GLY A 215 -3.60 -1.24 8.47
CA GLY A 215 -3.77 0.21 8.44
C GLY A 215 -2.44 0.92 8.11
N ASP A 216 -2.48 1.95 7.27
CA ASP A 216 -1.30 2.77 6.97
C ASP A 216 -1.21 3.95 7.92
N PHE A 217 -0.14 4.00 8.71
CA PHE A 217 0.11 5.03 9.72
C PHE A 217 1.58 5.44 9.75
N CYS A 218 1.83 6.67 10.18
CA CYS A 218 3.18 7.14 10.49
C CYS A 218 3.37 7.21 12.01
N CYS A 219 4.57 6.90 12.50
CA CYS A 219 4.93 7.17 13.88
C CYS A 219 4.75 8.67 14.18
N GLY A 220 4.23 8.99 15.37
CA GLY A 220 3.89 10.35 15.78
C GLY A 220 2.47 10.81 15.42
N ASN A 221 1.77 10.13 14.51
CA ASN A 221 0.35 10.40 14.24
C ASN A 221 -0.53 10.10 15.47
N PRO A 222 -1.74 10.68 15.57
CA PRO A 222 -2.71 10.32 16.59
C PRO A 222 -3.00 8.82 16.61
N TRP A 223 -3.21 8.28 17.81
CA TRP A 223 -3.55 6.88 18.02
C TRP A 223 -4.94 6.55 17.41
N PRO A 224 -5.07 5.46 16.62
CA PRO A 224 -6.32 5.12 15.93
C PRO A 224 -7.30 4.37 16.86
N ALA A 225 -7.84 5.07 17.86
CA ALA A 225 -8.75 4.50 18.85
C ALA A 225 -10.08 4.00 18.25
N ASP A 226 -10.44 4.50 17.07
CA ASP A 226 -11.65 4.17 16.32
C ASP A 226 -11.53 2.92 15.45
N LYS A 227 -10.32 2.34 15.32
CA LYS A 227 -10.08 1.18 14.45
C LYS A 227 -9.88 -0.11 15.26
N PRO A 228 -10.41 -1.26 14.79
CA PRO A 228 -10.15 -2.54 15.40
C PRO A 228 -8.70 -2.98 15.11
N ILE A 229 -7.78 -2.59 15.98
CA ILE A 229 -6.36 -2.94 15.90
C ILE A 229 -6.07 -4.18 16.76
N MET A 230 -5.33 -5.15 16.21
CA MET A 230 -5.04 -6.40 16.90
C MET A 230 -4.02 -6.19 18.03
N ARG A 231 -4.49 -6.36 19.28
CA ARG A 231 -3.65 -6.33 20.48
C ARG A 231 -2.92 -7.66 20.65
N ALA A 232 -1.62 -7.60 20.93
CA ALA A 232 -0.82 -8.79 21.19
C ALA A 232 -1.39 -9.58 22.38
N LEU A 233 -1.67 -10.87 22.17
CA LEU A 233 -2.21 -11.79 23.17
C LEU A 233 -3.52 -11.32 23.85
N ASN A 234 -4.22 -10.33 23.27
CA ASN A 234 -5.39 -9.68 23.86
C ASN A 234 -5.20 -9.22 25.32
N ARG A 235 -3.97 -8.90 25.75
CA ARG A 235 -3.67 -8.42 27.11
C ARG A 235 -2.47 -7.46 27.13
N PRO A 236 -2.31 -6.65 28.19
CA PRO A 236 -1.08 -5.91 28.42
C PRO A 236 0.13 -6.84 28.51
N MET A 237 1.23 -6.44 27.88
CA MET A 237 2.51 -7.10 28.02
C MET A 237 3.30 -6.46 29.16
N ASN A 238 4.03 -7.28 29.91
CA ASN A 238 4.94 -6.78 30.94
C ASN A 238 6.16 -6.19 30.23
N THR A 239 6.35 -4.87 30.35
CA THR A 239 7.52 -4.19 29.79
C THR A 239 8.40 -3.67 30.93
N PRO A 240 9.68 -3.32 30.67
CA PRO A 240 10.54 -2.69 31.67
C PRO A 240 9.97 -1.37 32.27
N ARG A 241 9.02 -0.73 31.59
CA ARG A 241 8.35 0.50 32.05
C ARG A 241 6.97 0.24 32.67
N GLY A 242 6.65 -1.02 32.96
CA GLY A 242 5.33 -1.46 33.45
C GLY A 242 4.46 -2.12 32.38
N PRO A 243 3.25 -2.59 32.76
CA PRO A 243 2.31 -3.18 31.82
C PRO A 243 1.91 -2.20 30.71
N GLN A 244 1.96 -2.65 29.46
CA GLN A 244 1.61 -1.82 28.30
C GLN A 244 0.96 -2.66 27.20
N ASP A 245 -0.08 -2.12 26.56
CA ASP A 245 -0.70 -2.72 25.38
C ASP A 245 0.19 -2.53 24.14
N HIS A 246 0.55 -3.65 23.52
CA HIS A 246 1.34 -3.70 22.28
C HIS A 246 0.49 -4.26 21.14
N TYR A 247 0.73 -3.76 19.94
CA TYR A 247 -0.03 -4.08 18.73
C TYR A 247 0.91 -4.51 17.61
N VAL A 248 0.44 -5.40 16.74
CA VAL A 248 1.25 -5.88 15.61
C VAL A 248 1.49 -4.75 14.61
N ALA A 249 2.74 -4.54 14.24
CA ALA A 249 3.14 -3.56 13.23
C ALA A 249 4.05 -4.20 12.18
N LEU A 250 3.99 -3.71 10.95
CA LEU A 250 4.83 -4.13 9.83
C LEU A 250 5.58 -2.93 9.25
N TRP A 251 6.87 -3.09 9.03
CA TRP A 251 7.73 -2.10 8.39
C TRP A 251 8.58 -2.73 7.28
N TYR A 252 9.18 -1.90 6.42
CA TYR A 252 10.03 -2.36 5.33
C TYR A 252 11.36 -1.61 5.32
N ARG A 253 12.46 -2.36 5.39
CA ARG A 253 13.82 -1.83 5.31
C ARG A 253 14.62 -2.63 4.27
N HIS A 254 15.20 -1.95 3.29
CA HIS A 254 15.93 -2.57 2.18
C HIS A 254 15.11 -3.65 1.45
N GLY A 255 13.81 -3.38 1.25
CA GLY A 255 12.87 -4.31 0.63
C GLY A 255 12.47 -5.52 1.49
N LYS A 256 12.97 -5.66 2.73
CA LYS A 256 12.63 -6.77 3.62
C LYS A 256 11.51 -6.38 4.59
N PRO A 257 10.47 -7.22 4.77
CA PRO A 257 9.45 -7.00 5.79
C PRO A 257 10.02 -7.25 7.19
N LEU A 258 9.74 -6.36 8.12
CA LEU A 258 10.10 -6.44 9.53
C LEU A 258 8.83 -6.34 10.38
N MET A 259 8.47 -7.43 11.04
CA MET A 259 7.42 -7.40 12.07
C MET A 259 7.96 -6.71 13.31
N GLY A 260 7.10 -5.95 13.97
CA GLY A 260 7.43 -5.25 15.19
C GLY A 260 6.20 -4.98 16.02
N ARG A 261 6.34 -4.04 16.95
CA ARG A 261 5.27 -3.63 17.84
C ARG A 261 5.00 -2.13 17.72
N ALA A 262 3.75 -1.75 17.84
CA ALA A 262 3.32 -0.38 18.07
C ALA A 262 2.61 -0.25 19.43
N TRP A 263 2.64 0.94 20.02
CA TRP A 263 1.96 1.26 21.27
C TRP A 263 1.52 2.74 21.31
N ASN A 264 0.55 3.02 22.18
CA ASN A 264 0.10 4.38 22.45
C ASN A 264 1.06 5.07 23.42
N ASP A 265 1.70 6.14 22.96
CA ASP A 265 2.64 6.98 23.71
C ASP A 265 2.05 8.39 23.84
N GLY A 266 1.21 8.60 24.86
CA GLY A 266 0.57 9.89 25.12
C GLY A 266 -0.42 10.35 24.03
N GLY A 267 -1.20 9.43 23.48
CA GLY A 267 -2.16 9.69 22.40
C GLY A 267 -1.56 9.62 20.99
N LYS A 268 -0.27 9.28 20.86
CA LYS A 268 0.44 9.18 19.59
C LYS A 268 0.96 7.77 19.34
N ILE A 269 1.08 7.41 18.07
CA ILE A 269 1.64 6.13 17.64
C ILE A 269 3.16 6.15 17.85
N ASN A 270 3.66 5.15 18.57
CA ASN A 270 5.08 4.85 18.67
C ASN A 270 5.31 3.38 18.30
N ALA A 271 6.49 3.04 17.79
CA ALA A 271 6.78 1.71 17.28
C ALA A 271 8.24 1.30 17.47
N SER A 272 8.50 0.00 17.39
CA SER A 272 9.83 -0.59 17.44
C SER A 272 9.86 -1.86 16.59
N PHE A 273 10.88 -1.97 15.76
CA PHE A 273 11.12 -3.10 14.87
C PHE A 273 12.50 -3.68 15.16
N VAL A 274 12.64 -4.99 14.98
CA VAL A 274 13.92 -5.70 15.15
C VAL A 274 14.31 -6.29 13.82
N GLU A 275 15.53 -6.01 13.38
CA GLU A 275 16.15 -6.66 12.23
C GLU A 275 17.13 -7.73 12.73
N CYS A 276 16.94 -8.98 12.30
CA CYS A 276 17.90 -10.04 12.62
C CYS A 276 19.09 -9.92 11.65
N VAL A 277 20.24 -9.49 12.17
CA VAL A 277 21.49 -9.45 11.40
C VAL A 277 22.21 -10.78 11.59
N TYR A 278 22.16 -11.67 10.60
CA TYR A 278 23.02 -12.84 10.58
C TYR A 278 24.43 -12.42 10.17
N THR A 279 25.37 -12.40 11.12
CA THR A 279 26.80 -12.43 10.78
C THR A 279 27.17 -13.87 10.45
N LEU A 280 27.52 -14.14 9.18
CA LEU A 280 28.28 -15.33 8.85
C LEU A 280 29.66 -15.16 9.49
N SER A 281 29.94 -15.90 10.56
CA SER A 281 31.31 -16.06 11.06
C SER A 281 32.13 -16.74 9.95
N PRO A 282 33.34 -16.24 9.61
CA PRO A 282 34.28 -17.05 8.86
C PRO A 282 34.57 -18.30 9.69
N ALA A 283 34.40 -19.49 9.09
CA ALA A 283 34.88 -20.72 9.70
C ALA A 283 36.38 -20.57 9.97
N LEU A 284 36.78 -20.86 11.21
CA LEU A 284 38.19 -21.03 11.61
C LEU A 284 38.80 -22.25 10.91
#